data_AF-A0A0G4NZY1-F1
#
_entry.id   AF-A0A0G4NZY1-F1
#
_cell.length_a   1.000
_cell.length_b   1.000
_cell.length_c   1.000
_cell.angle_alpha   90.00
_cell.angle_beta   90.00
_cell.angle_gamma   90.00
#
_symmetry.space_group_name_H-M   'P 1'
#
loop_
_entity.id
_entity.type
_entity.pdbx_description
1 polymer ?
#
loop_
_entity_poly.entity_id
_entity_poly.type
_entity_poly.pdbx_seq_one_letter_code
_entity_poly.pdbx_strand_id
1 'polypeptide(L)'
;MSSTRTIFLRHGLPTVDQCGLFRGTLWFTVRLSNKDRQLSDYELMNLTIERLRIGEFTVDSGPVHRGRGFCISFPVSIYGASRSECIAIVIRLVKCYRADITSGDISIDRDFLFRSRALIG
;
A
#
# COMPACT_ATOMS: atom_id res chain seq x y z
N MET A 1 2.05 11.88 18.05
CA MET A 1 1.35 10.71 17.46
C MET A 1 1.65 10.70 15.97
N SER A 2 2.17 9.58 15.43
CA SER A 2 2.80 9.56 14.10
C SER A 2 1.80 9.13 13.02
N SER A 3 1.31 10.08 12.23
CA SER A 3 0.36 9.87 11.13
C SER A 3 1.04 9.25 9.89
N THR A 4 0.56 8.12 9.36
CA THR A 4 1.28 7.37 8.32
C THR A 4 1.08 7.94 6.92
N ARG A 5 2.08 8.66 6.39
CA ARG A 5 2.13 9.03 4.97
C ARG A 5 1.96 7.76 4.11
N THR A 6 0.99 7.79 3.21
CA THR A 6 0.73 6.70 2.26
C THR A 6 1.59 6.86 1.01
N ILE A 7 1.45 5.94 0.07
CA ILE A 7 2.05 6.04 -1.26
C ILE A 7 1.22 6.88 -2.24
N PHE A 8 0.09 7.46 -1.82
CA PHE A 8 -0.83 8.17 -2.71
C PHE A 8 -0.71 9.68 -2.55
N LEU A 9 -0.75 10.39 -3.66
CA LEU A 9 -0.89 11.83 -3.75
C LEU A 9 -2.34 12.19 -4.07
N ARG A 10 -2.87 13.23 -3.44
CA ARG A 10 -4.13 13.87 -3.81
C ARG A 10 -3.84 15.30 -4.18
N HIS A 11 -4.15 15.68 -5.42
CA HIS A 11 -3.77 16.99 -5.98
C HIS A 11 -2.27 17.31 -5.82
N GLY A 12 -1.41 16.29 -5.96
CA GLY A 12 0.04 16.42 -5.80
C GLY A 12 0.56 16.43 -4.36
N LEU A 13 -0.31 16.38 -3.35
CA LEU A 13 0.08 16.37 -1.94
C LEU A 13 0.00 14.96 -1.33
N PRO A 14 0.98 14.57 -0.49
CA PRO A 14 0.96 13.27 0.16
C PRO A 14 -0.27 13.08 1.06
N THR A 15 -0.97 11.98 0.87
CA THR A 15 -2.07 11.59 1.75
C THR A 15 -1.56 10.85 2.97
N VAL A 16 -2.38 10.83 4.02
CA VAL A 16 -2.00 10.28 5.32
C VAL A 16 -3.07 9.30 5.78
N ASP A 17 -2.65 8.09 6.12
CA ASP A 17 -3.51 7.07 6.65
C ASP A 17 -3.76 7.32 8.15
N GLN A 18 -5.03 7.51 8.48
CA GLN A 18 -5.49 7.67 9.86
C GLN A 18 -5.82 6.32 10.51
N CYS A 19 -6.07 5.26 9.73
CA CYS A 19 -6.36 3.91 10.22
C CYS A 19 -5.12 3.23 10.82
N GLY A 20 -3.93 3.67 10.44
CA GLY A 20 -2.67 3.28 11.09
C GLY A 20 -2.56 3.66 12.57
N LEU A 21 -3.50 4.44 13.12
CA LEU A 21 -3.51 4.91 14.51
C LEU A 21 -4.27 3.97 15.46
N PHE A 22 -5.01 2.99 14.95
CA PHE A 22 -5.76 2.05 15.80
C PHE A 22 -4.85 0.97 16.39
N ARG A 23 -5.00 0.69 17.70
CA ARG A 23 -4.32 -0.44 18.34
C ARG A 23 -4.80 -1.75 17.74
N GLY A 24 -3.85 -2.57 17.29
CA GLY A 24 -4.15 -3.86 16.66
C GLY A 24 -4.28 -3.81 15.13
N THR A 25 -4.02 -2.67 14.48
CA THR A 25 -3.94 -2.61 13.01
C THR A 25 -2.76 -3.46 12.51
N LEU A 26 -3.03 -4.41 11.61
CA LEU A 26 -2.01 -5.10 10.83
C LEU A 26 -1.85 -4.45 9.46
N TRP A 27 -0.67 -4.59 8.88
CA TRP A 27 -0.33 -4.02 7.59
C TRP A 27 -0.03 -5.13 6.60
N PHE A 28 -0.86 -5.23 5.57
CA PHE A 28 -0.66 -6.15 4.46
C PHE A 28 0.24 -5.46 3.44
N THR A 29 1.46 -5.96 3.32
CA THR A 29 2.49 -5.36 2.47
C THR A 29 2.73 -6.22 1.24
N VAL A 30 2.53 -5.63 0.07
CA VAL A 30 2.95 -6.20 -1.22
C VAL A 30 4.31 -5.60 -1.59
N ARG A 31 5.28 -6.45 -1.89
CA ARG A 31 6.60 -6.02 -2.37
C ARG A 31 6.57 -5.87 -3.88
N LEU A 32 7.36 -4.92 -4.38
CA LEU A 32 7.55 -4.62 -5.79
C LEU A 32 8.98 -4.91 -6.22
N SER A 33 9.17 -5.03 -7.52
CA SER A 33 10.49 -5.19 -8.15
C SER A 33 10.87 -3.94 -8.97
N ASN A 34 12.13 -3.89 -9.42
CA ASN A 34 12.57 -2.87 -10.39
C ASN A 34 11.80 -2.91 -11.71
N LYS A 35 11.32 -4.09 -12.13
CA LYS A 35 10.55 -4.22 -13.38
C LYS A 35 9.18 -3.54 -13.26
N ASP A 36 8.62 -3.55 -12.06
CA ASP A 36 7.31 -2.98 -11.76
C ASP A 36 7.31 -1.44 -11.89
N ARG A 37 8.49 -0.79 -11.95
CA ARG A 37 8.64 0.66 -12.16
C ARG A 37 8.08 1.16 -13.49
N GLN A 38 7.96 0.29 -14.49
CA GLN A 38 7.42 0.66 -15.81
C GLN A 38 5.89 0.60 -15.87
N LEU A 39 5.25 0.00 -14.86
CA LEU A 39 3.80 -0.12 -14.80
C LEU A 39 3.15 1.21 -14.45
N SER A 40 2.05 1.55 -15.11
CA SER A 40 1.17 2.65 -14.73
C SER A 40 0.60 2.46 -13.32
N ASP A 41 0.06 3.52 -12.73
CA ASP A 41 -0.52 3.46 -11.38
C ASP A 41 -1.69 2.48 -11.30
N TYR A 42 -2.50 2.42 -12.37
CA TYR A 42 -3.57 1.44 -12.53
C TYR A 42 -3.04 0.01 -12.58
N GLU A 43 -1.98 -0.24 -13.36
CA GLU A 43 -1.35 -1.55 -13.46
C GLU A 43 -0.69 -1.98 -12.14
N LEU A 44 -0.10 -1.05 -11.39
CA LEU A 44 0.44 -1.32 -10.04
C LEU A 44 -0.65 -1.76 -9.07
N MET A 45 -1.83 -1.15 -9.13
CA MET A 45 -2.97 -1.60 -8.31
C MET A 45 -3.48 -2.97 -8.74
N ASN A 46 -3.50 -3.28 -10.04
CA ASN A 46 -3.88 -4.61 -10.52
C ASN A 46 -2.89 -5.68 -10.07
N LEU A 47 -1.59 -5.41 -10.21
CA LEU A 47 -0.52 -6.28 -9.71
C LEU A 47 -0.66 -6.52 -8.21
N THR A 48 -0.98 -5.48 -7.45
CA THR A 48 -1.21 -5.58 -6.01
C THR A 48 -2.38 -6.51 -5.69
N ILE A 49 -3.50 -6.39 -6.42
CA ILE A 49 -4.66 -7.29 -6.26
C ILE A 49 -4.28 -8.73 -6.60
N GLU A 50 -3.53 -8.95 -7.67
CA GLU A 50 -3.07 -10.28 -8.08
C GLU A 50 -2.20 -10.92 -7.00
N ARG A 51 -1.15 -10.21 -6.55
CA ARG A 51 -0.26 -10.67 -5.48
C ARG A 51 -1.00 -11.01 -4.20
N LEU A 52 -1.98 -10.19 -3.79
CA LEU A 52 -2.82 -10.48 -2.63
C LEU A 52 -3.64 -11.76 -2.80
N ARG A 53 -4.17 -12.03 -4.00
CA ARG A 53 -4.96 -13.24 -4.29
C ARG A 53 -4.12 -14.51 -4.23
N ILE A 54 -2.88 -14.47 -4.71
CA ILE A 54 -1.96 -15.61 -4.72
C ILE A 54 -1.15 -15.76 -3.42
N GLY A 55 -1.34 -14.85 -2.45
CA GLY A 55 -0.67 -14.91 -1.15
C GLY A 55 0.72 -14.28 -1.10
N GLU A 56 1.14 -13.54 -2.13
CA GLU A 56 2.41 -12.83 -2.20
C GLU A 56 2.39 -11.50 -1.43
N PHE A 57 2.25 -11.59 -0.11
CA PHE A 57 2.28 -10.45 0.79
C PHE A 57 2.89 -10.80 2.15
N THR A 58 3.35 -9.80 2.88
CA THR A 58 3.71 -9.92 4.30
C THR A 58 2.67 -9.24 5.17
N VAL A 59 2.57 -9.69 6.42
CA VAL A 59 1.72 -9.06 7.43
C VAL A 59 2.63 -8.53 8.52
N ASP A 60 2.63 -7.21 8.69
CA ASP A 60 3.55 -6.51 9.57
C ASP A 60 2.75 -5.72 10.63
N SER A 61 3.35 -5.49 11.81
CA SER A 61 2.75 -4.66 12.86
C SER A 61 2.80 -3.15 12.56
N GLY A 62 3.44 -2.77 11.44
CA GLY A 62 3.58 -1.39 11.00
C GLY A 62 3.75 -1.28 9.48
N PRO A 63 3.58 -0.07 8.93
CA PRO A 63 3.69 0.19 7.49
C PRO A 63 5.14 0.10 7.02
N VAL A 64 5.47 -0.93 6.24
CA VAL A 64 6.84 -1.15 5.75
C VAL A 64 7.29 -0.07 4.76
N HIS A 65 6.36 0.49 3.98
CA HIS A 65 6.63 1.54 2.99
C HIS A 65 7.24 2.82 3.59
N ARG A 66 7.05 3.06 4.90
CA ARG A 66 7.68 4.19 5.59
C ARG A 66 9.21 4.11 5.65
N GLY A 67 9.79 2.92 5.62
CA GLY A 67 11.24 2.72 5.74
C GLY A 67 11.91 2.04 4.54
N ARG A 68 11.13 1.51 3.61
CA ARG A 68 11.62 0.79 2.43
C ARG A 68 10.86 1.27 1.20
N GLY A 69 11.58 1.59 0.13
CA GLY A 69 10.96 1.66 -1.20
C GLY A 69 10.50 0.26 -1.64
N PHE A 70 9.85 0.21 -2.80
CA PHE A 70 9.37 -1.01 -3.46
C PHE A 70 8.38 -1.81 -2.63
N CYS A 71 7.50 -1.15 -1.88
CA CYS A 71 6.41 -1.84 -1.23
C CYS A 71 5.21 -0.94 -1.00
N ILE A 72 4.03 -1.55 -0.97
CA ILE A 72 2.75 -0.91 -0.72
C ILE A 72 2.13 -1.62 0.47
N SER A 73 1.82 -0.88 1.54
CA SER A 73 1.20 -1.47 2.74
C SER A 73 -0.19 -0.91 2.97
N PHE A 74 -1.15 -1.78 3.25
CA PHE A 74 -2.54 -1.46 3.50
C PHE A 74 -2.93 -1.84 4.93
N PRO A 75 -3.55 -0.93 5.71
CA PRO A 75 -3.98 -1.24 7.06
C PRO A 75 -5.26 -2.08 7.06
N VAL A 76 -5.33 -3.03 7.99
CA VAL A 76 -6.55 -3.79 8.30
C VAL A 76 -6.69 -3.91 9.81
N SER A 77 -7.87 -3.59 10.32
CA SER A 77 -8.25 -3.92 11.68
C SER A 77 -8.68 -5.38 11.74
N ILE A 78 -8.04 -6.17 12.60
CA ILE A 78 -8.20 -7.62 12.66
C ILE A 78 -9.15 -8.11 13.75
N TYR A 79 -9.87 -7.22 14.44
CA TYR A 79 -10.66 -7.63 15.61
C TYR A 79 -11.74 -8.66 15.21
N GLY A 80 -11.48 -9.94 15.50
CA GLY A 80 -12.36 -11.07 15.23
C GLY A 80 -12.35 -11.62 13.79
N ALA A 81 -11.58 -11.06 12.86
CA ALA A 81 -11.58 -11.45 11.46
C ALA A 81 -10.58 -12.56 11.15
N SER A 82 -11.00 -13.55 10.35
CA SER A 82 -10.10 -14.56 9.78
C SER A 82 -9.13 -13.95 8.76
N ARG A 83 -8.06 -14.69 8.45
CA ARG A 83 -7.07 -14.27 7.45
C ARG A 83 -7.70 -14.02 6.07
N SER A 84 -8.62 -14.87 5.64
CA SER A 84 -9.33 -14.75 4.36
C SER A 84 -10.21 -13.51 4.32
N GLU A 85 -10.93 -13.20 5.41
CA GLU A 85 -11.72 -11.98 5.53
C GLU A 85 -10.83 -10.73 5.48
N CYS A 86 -9.69 -10.76 6.18
CA CYS A 86 -8.71 -9.67 6.12
C CYS A 86 -8.24 -9.44 4.68
N ILE A 87 -7.85 -10.50 3.94
CA ILE A 87 -7.43 -10.40 2.54
C ILE A 87 -8.56 -9.82 1.67
N ALA A 88 -9.81 -10.26 1.85
CA ALA A 88 -10.95 -9.75 1.11
C ALA A 88 -11.16 -8.24 1.34
N ILE A 89 -10.99 -7.79 2.59
CA ILE A 89 -11.03 -6.37 2.97
C ILE A 89 -9.91 -5.59 2.27
N VAL A 90 -8.67 -6.07 2.31
CA VAL A 90 -7.54 -5.41 1.63
C VAL A 90 -7.80 -5.32 0.13
N ILE A 91 -8.23 -6.41 -0.51
CA ILE A 91 -8.53 -6.41 -1.94
C ILE A 91 -9.60 -5.39 -2.28
N ARG A 92 -10.64 -5.25 -1.44
CA ARG A 92 -11.67 -4.22 -1.63
C ARG A 92 -11.09 -2.82 -1.49
N LEU A 93 -10.24 -2.58 -0.50
CA LEU A 93 -9.55 -1.31 -0.31
C LEU A 93 -8.67 -0.95 -1.52
N VAL A 94 -7.88 -1.89 -2.03
CA VAL A 94 -7.03 -1.69 -3.21
C VAL A 94 -7.88 -1.37 -4.45
N LYS A 95 -9.04 -2.02 -4.59
CA LYS A 95 -9.99 -1.71 -5.68
C LYS A 95 -10.56 -0.30 -5.57
N CYS A 96 -10.82 0.21 -4.36
CA CYS A 96 -11.23 1.60 -4.17
C CYS A 96 -10.13 2.56 -4.62
N TYR A 97 -8.89 2.37 -4.16
CA TYR A 97 -7.76 3.20 -4.62
C TYR A 97 -7.55 3.13 -6.13
N ARG A 98 -7.73 1.95 -6.74
CA ARG A 98 -7.68 1.81 -8.19
C ARG A 98 -8.77 2.65 -8.89
N ALA A 99 -9.99 2.67 -8.36
CA ALA A 99 -11.08 3.49 -8.89
C ALA A 99 -10.78 4.99 -8.77
N ASP A 100 -10.25 5.43 -7.62
CA ASP A 100 -9.82 6.81 -7.38
C ASP A 100 -8.66 7.23 -8.31
N ILE A 101 -7.76 6.30 -8.66
CA ILE A 101 -6.72 6.52 -9.67
C ILE A 101 -7.35 6.68 -11.05
N THR A 102 -8.32 5.84 -11.40
CA THR A 102 -9.02 5.91 -12.69
C THR A 102 -9.83 7.20 -12.85
N SER A 103 -10.42 7.73 -11.77
CA SER A 103 -11.13 9.02 -11.78
C SER A 103 -10.19 10.23 -11.80
N GLY A 104 -8.89 10.02 -11.52
CA GLY A 104 -7.90 11.10 -11.40
C GLY A 104 -7.91 11.81 -10.05
N ASP A 105 -8.64 11.28 -9.06
CA ASP A 105 -8.72 11.85 -7.71
C ASP A 105 -7.41 11.70 -6.93
N ILE A 106 -6.67 10.60 -7.20
CA ILE A 106 -5.36 10.33 -6.62
C ILE A 106 -4.39 9.80 -7.67
N SER A 107 -3.10 9.90 -7.38
CA SER A 107 -2.02 9.21 -8.10
C SER A 107 -1.07 8.53 -7.13
N ILE A 108 -0.18 7.68 -7.63
CA ILE A 108 0.88 7.10 -6.82
C ILE A 108 2.08 8.05 -6.79
N ASP A 109 2.58 8.33 -5.60
CA ASP A 109 3.87 8.97 -5.37
C ASP A 109 4.99 8.00 -5.79
N ARG A 110 5.34 8.02 -7.09
CA ARG A 110 6.31 7.08 -7.66
C ARG A 110 7.72 7.29 -7.11
N ASP A 111 8.09 8.54 -6.80
CA ASP A 111 9.38 8.86 -6.20
C ASP A 111 9.48 8.28 -4.80
N PHE A 112 8.41 8.39 -4.01
CA PHE A 112 8.35 7.78 -2.69
C PHE A 112 8.28 6.24 -2.76
N LEU A 113 7.44 5.71 -3.64
CA LEU A 113 7.24 4.26 -3.80
C LEU A 113 8.52 3.57 -4.27
N PHE A 114 9.23 4.13 -5.23
CA PHE A 114 10.40 3.51 -5.84
C PHE A 114 11.73 4.09 -5.38
N ARG A 115 11.75 4.89 -4.31
CA ARG A 115 13.00 5.40 -3.74
C ARG A 115 14.00 4.26 -3.54
N SER A 116 15.14 4.35 -4.19
CA SER A 116 16.29 3.54 -3.80
C SER A 116 16.68 3.99 -2.40
N ARG A 117 16.96 3.05 -1.49
CA ARG A 117 17.80 3.40 -0.35
C ARG A 117 19.09 3.93 -0.97
N ALA A 118 19.41 5.20 -0.78
CA ALA A 118 20.81 5.58 -0.76
C ALA A 118 21.41 4.67 0.32
N LEU A 119 22.25 3.72 -0.11
CA LEU A 119 23.16 3.05 0.80
C LEU A 119 23.97 4.17 1.41
N ILE A 120 23.61 4.60 2.61
CA ILE A 120 24.55 5.33 3.46
C ILE A 120 25.57 4.26 3.81
N GLY A 121 26.65 4.23 3.02
CA GLY A 121 27.85 3.47 3.32
C GLY A 121 28.57 4.06 4.52
#